data_AF-A0A946AHE8-F1
#
_entry.id   AF-A0A946AHE8-F1
#
_cell.length_a   1.000
_cell.length_b   1.000
_cell.length_c   1.000
_cell.angle_alpha   90.00
_cell.angle_beta   90.00
_cell.angle_gamma   90.00
#
_symmetry.space_group_name_H-M   'P 1'
#
loop_
_entity.id
_entity.type
_entity.pdbx_description
1 polymer ?
#
loop_
_entity_poly.entity_id
_entity_poly.type
_entity_poly.pdbx_seq_one_letter_code
_entity_poly.pdbx_strand_id
1 'polypeptide(L)'
;MTDSLADIVDLSLYPLQDIEFRANSKHSLDKNGVLVMPDFLRATAVEAIQREGKEQQNLAYYTITDHNIFLTPPDPTYASDHPRNRLVSSSKGCITDDQIPPTSALNTLYDAEEFREFLCTVLGEDDLHEYADKMSSINLHYADEGQELGWHFDNSSFAITLMIQTPDEGGVFEYVKDVRDADSDDMNYDDCGKVLAGEVAVQTLTMDAGAL
;
A
#
# COMPACT_ATOMS: atom_id res chain seq x y z
N MET A 1 -18.17 18.93 -12.32
CA MET A 1 -16.93 19.67 -12.01
C MET A 1 -15.94 18.61 -11.59
N THR A 2 -14.73 18.62 -12.15
CA THR A 2 -13.63 17.79 -11.62
C THR A 2 -13.21 18.38 -10.29
N ASP A 3 -13.09 17.54 -9.27
CA ASP A 3 -12.63 17.96 -7.95
C ASP A 3 -11.20 18.53 -8.06
N SER A 4 -10.84 19.44 -7.17
CA SER A 4 -9.46 19.86 -6.99
C SER A 4 -8.78 19.02 -5.91
N LEU A 5 -7.44 19.01 -5.86
CA LEU A 5 -6.71 18.37 -4.76
C LEU A 5 -7.18 18.90 -3.39
N ALA A 6 -7.50 20.19 -3.30
CA ALA A 6 -8.00 20.85 -2.11
C ALA A 6 -9.48 20.53 -1.77
N ASP A 7 -10.18 19.73 -2.59
CA ASP A 7 -11.46 19.13 -2.23
C ASP A 7 -11.26 17.71 -1.67
N ILE A 8 -10.14 17.06 -2.02
CA ILE A 8 -9.84 15.66 -1.69
C ILE A 8 -8.97 15.53 -0.45
N VAL A 9 -7.90 16.31 -0.33
CA VAL A 9 -6.90 16.22 0.75
C VAL A 9 -6.99 17.43 1.67
N ASP A 10 -6.97 17.21 2.99
CA ASP A 10 -6.91 18.32 3.95
C ASP A 10 -5.53 19.01 3.94
N LEU A 11 -5.33 19.92 2.96
CA LEU A 11 -4.09 20.67 2.80
C LEU A 11 -3.80 21.66 3.95
N SER A 12 -4.76 21.88 4.86
CA SER A 12 -4.51 22.65 6.08
C SER A 12 -3.81 21.83 7.15
N LEU A 13 -4.13 20.54 7.22
CA LEU A 13 -3.47 19.56 8.07
C LEU A 13 -2.16 19.05 7.44
N TYR A 14 -2.18 18.86 6.12
CA TYR A 14 -1.08 18.32 5.32
C TYR A 14 -0.63 19.32 4.25
N PRO A 15 0.21 20.31 4.60
CA PRO A 15 0.69 21.31 3.64
C PRO A 15 1.73 20.69 2.70
N LEU A 16 1.27 20.01 1.65
CA LEU A 16 2.11 19.19 0.77
C LEU A 16 3.20 19.95 0.04
N GLN A 17 3.10 21.28 -0.09
CA GLN A 17 4.15 22.14 -0.66
C GLN A 17 5.14 22.69 0.38
N ASP A 18 4.87 22.54 1.67
CA ASP A 18 5.74 23.08 2.72
C ASP A 18 7.03 22.28 2.85
N ILE A 19 8.16 23.00 2.83
CA ILE A 19 9.51 22.40 2.80
C ILE A 19 9.81 21.69 4.11
N GLU A 20 9.42 22.27 5.25
CA GLU A 20 9.68 21.69 6.56
C GLU A 20 8.82 20.45 6.77
N PHE A 21 7.56 20.50 6.34
CA PHE A 21 6.65 19.35 6.35
C PHE A 21 7.17 18.19 5.50
N ARG A 22 7.65 18.45 4.28
CA ARG A 22 8.29 17.44 3.42
C ARG A 22 9.51 16.82 4.08
N ALA A 23 10.41 17.63 4.64
CA ALA A 23 11.62 17.15 5.31
C ALA A 23 11.30 16.28 6.55
N ASN A 24 10.31 16.70 7.36
CA ASN A 24 9.86 15.94 8.51
C ASN A 24 9.19 14.62 8.11
N SER A 25 8.38 14.63 7.04
CA SER A 25 7.76 13.44 6.46
C SER A 25 8.80 12.43 5.98
N LYS A 26 9.81 12.89 5.22
CA LYS A 26 10.95 12.06 4.81
C LYS A 26 11.67 11.46 6.01
N HIS A 27 12.01 12.29 7.01
CA HIS A 27 12.71 11.80 8.19
C HIS A 27 11.91 10.73 8.95
N SER A 28 10.59 10.88 9.02
CA SER A 28 9.71 9.89 9.63
C SER A 28 9.70 8.58 8.84
N LEU A 29 9.58 8.65 7.52
CA LEU A 29 9.63 7.48 6.63
C LEU A 29 10.97 6.74 6.77
N ASP A 30 12.11 7.44 6.62
CA ASP A 30 13.46 6.86 6.71
C ASP A 30 13.69 6.19 8.07
N LYS A 31 13.15 6.77 9.15
CA LYS A 31 13.31 6.24 10.51
C LYS A 31 12.45 4.99 10.76
N ASN A 32 11.20 5.02 10.33
CA ASN A 32 10.19 4.03 10.73
C ASN A 32 9.96 2.95 9.67
N GLY A 33 10.37 3.17 8.43
CA GLY A 33 10.04 2.34 7.26
C GLY A 33 8.64 2.59 6.71
N VAL A 34 7.84 3.44 7.36
CA VAL A 34 6.48 3.81 6.96
C VAL A 34 6.15 5.23 7.44
N LEU A 35 5.25 5.89 6.73
CA LEU A 35 4.68 7.18 7.07
C LEU A 35 3.16 7.05 7.03
N VAL A 36 2.48 7.42 8.12
CA VAL A 36 1.02 7.39 8.21
C VAL A 36 0.50 8.82 8.37
N MET A 37 -0.52 9.17 7.60
CA MET A 37 -1.23 10.44 7.62
C MET A 37 -2.72 10.21 7.92
N PRO A 38 -3.14 10.21 9.19
CA PRO A 38 -4.54 10.09 9.57
C PRO A 38 -5.38 11.23 8.99
N ASP A 39 -6.64 10.98 8.61
CA ASP A 39 -7.52 12.03 8.07
C ASP A 39 -6.96 12.74 6.81
N PHE A 40 -6.09 12.07 6.04
CA PHE A 40 -5.47 12.63 4.84
C PHE A 40 -6.53 13.01 3.80
N LEU A 41 -7.42 12.08 3.49
CA LEU A 41 -8.59 12.32 2.65
C LEU A 41 -9.69 12.99 3.47
N ARG A 42 -10.34 13.99 2.89
CA ARG A 42 -11.57 14.55 3.44
C ARG A 42 -12.68 13.51 3.44
N ALA A 43 -13.52 13.57 4.47
CA ALA A 43 -14.68 12.70 4.62
C ALA A 43 -15.57 12.63 3.36
N THR A 44 -15.78 13.76 2.68
CA THR A 44 -16.57 13.80 1.43
C THR A 44 -15.94 13.01 0.29
N ALA A 45 -14.61 13.00 0.19
CA ALA A 45 -13.89 12.20 -0.80
C ALA A 45 -13.94 10.72 -0.44
N VAL A 46 -13.76 10.37 0.84
CA VAL A 46 -13.91 8.99 1.33
C VAL A 46 -15.31 8.44 1.01
N GLU A 47 -16.37 9.19 1.34
CA GLU A 47 -17.76 8.80 1.04
C GLU A 47 -18.00 8.59 -0.46
N ALA A 48 -17.43 9.46 -1.31
CA ALA A 48 -17.53 9.32 -2.76
C ALA A 48 -16.83 8.05 -3.26
N ILE A 49 -15.60 7.79 -2.80
CA ILE A 49 -14.81 6.60 -3.19
C ILE A 49 -15.50 5.32 -2.69
N GLN A 50 -16.03 5.30 -1.46
CA GLN A 50 -16.79 4.16 -0.93
C GLN A 50 -18.02 3.84 -1.80
N ARG A 51 -18.78 4.86 -2.18
CA ARG A 51 -19.95 4.69 -3.06
C ARG A 51 -19.54 4.17 -4.43
N GLU A 52 -18.52 4.75 -5.05
CA GLU A 52 -18.00 4.33 -6.34
C GLU A 52 -17.48 2.90 -6.31
N GLY A 53 -16.71 2.53 -5.28
CA GLY A 53 -16.24 1.17 -5.07
C GLY A 53 -17.39 0.18 -4.98
N LYS A 54 -18.41 0.49 -4.18
CA LYS A 54 -19.60 -0.37 -4.06
C LYS A 54 -20.36 -0.51 -5.38
N GLU A 55 -20.46 0.56 -6.17
CA GLU A 55 -21.10 0.54 -7.50
C GLU A 55 -20.32 -0.32 -8.51
N GLN A 56 -19.00 -0.42 -8.38
CA GLN A 56 -18.11 -1.19 -9.29
C GLN A 56 -17.71 -2.56 -8.74
N GLN A 57 -18.06 -2.91 -7.50
CA GLN A 57 -17.62 -4.13 -6.82
C GLN A 57 -17.94 -5.42 -7.61
N ASN A 58 -19.02 -5.42 -8.41
CA ASN A 58 -19.39 -6.54 -9.26
C ASN A 58 -18.40 -6.82 -10.41
N LEU A 59 -17.46 -5.91 -10.68
CA LEU A 59 -16.37 -6.07 -11.63
C LEU A 59 -15.09 -6.64 -10.99
N ALA A 60 -15.03 -6.68 -9.64
CA ALA A 60 -13.83 -7.07 -8.93
C ALA A 60 -13.43 -8.51 -9.26
N TYR A 61 -12.14 -8.69 -9.52
CA TYR A 61 -11.54 -10.01 -9.68
C TYR A 61 -11.05 -10.50 -8.32
N TYR A 62 -11.52 -11.68 -7.91
CA TYR A 62 -11.15 -12.32 -6.65
C TYR A 62 -10.30 -13.56 -6.91
N THR A 63 -9.18 -13.67 -6.19
CA THR A 63 -8.29 -14.82 -6.26
C THR A 63 -7.73 -15.18 -4.90
N ILE A 64 -7.37 -16.44 -4.74
CA ILE A 64 -6.57 -16.96 -3.64
C ILE A 64 -5.33 -17.60 -4.26
N THR A 65 -4.16 -17.21 -3.77
CA THR A 65 -2.88 -17.62 -4.32
C THR A 65 -1.92 -17.94 -3.20
N ASP A 66 -1.27 -19.10 -3.29
CA ASP A 66 -0.14 -19.43 -2.43
C ASP A 66 1.16 -18.94 -3.07
N HIS A 67 1.99 -18.27 -2.29
CA HIS A 67 3.29 -17.75 -2.72
C HIS A 67 4.30 -17.81 -1.58
N ASN A 68 5.60 -17.74 -1.87
CA ASN A 68 6.58 -17.43 -0.83
C ASN A 68 6.64 -15.91 -0.60
N ILE A 69 7.30 -15.51 0.48
CA ILE A 69 7.41 -14.10 0.88
C ILE A 69 8.18 -13.24 -0.14
N PHE A 70 8.91 -13.84 -1.08
CA PHE A 70 9.69 -13.12 -2.10
C PHE A 70 8.94 -13.02 -3.44
N LEU A 71 7.72 -13.56 -3.56
CA LEU A 71 6.92 -13.54 -4.79
C LEU A 71 7.65 -14.11 -6.02
N THR A 72 8.55 -15.08 -5.81
CA THR A 72 9.34 -15.71 -6.88
C THR A 72 9.02 -17.21 -7.01
N PRO A 73 9.37 -17.86 -8.14
CA PRO A 73 9.27 -19.31 -8.24
C PRO A 73 10.09 -20.01 -7.13
N PRO A 74 9.65 -21.20 -6.65
CA PRO A 74 10.42 -22.00 -5.70
C PRO A 74 11.81 -22.36 -6.25
N ASP A 75 12.81 -22.36 -5.37
CA ASP A 75 14.18 -22.73 -5.69
C ASP A 75 14.45 -24.17 -5.22
N PRO A 76 14.73 -25.12 -6.15
CA PRO A 76 14.92 -26.53 -5.81
C PRO A 76 16.17 -26.82 -4.97
N THR A 77 17.05 -25.84 -4.77
CA THR A 77 18.23 -25.98 -3.91
C THR A 77 17.90 -25.89 -2.42
N TYR A 78 16.72 -25.34 -2.06
CA TYR A 78 16.24 -25.25 -0.69
C TYR A 78 15.11 -26.25 -0.42
N ALA A 79 14.97 -26.66 0.84
CA ALA A 79 13.83 -27.48 1.29
C ALA A 79 12.50 -26.69 1.19
N SER A 80 11.37 -27.38 1.21
CA SER A 80 10.04 -26.75 1.07
C SER A 80 9.65 -25.87 2.27
N ASP A 81 10.21 -26.14 3.45
CA ASP A 81 9.98 -25.40 4.69
C ASP A 81 10.99 -24.26 4.90
N HIS A 82 12.03 -24.18 4.08
CA HIS A 82 12.96 -23.07 4.09
C HIS A 82 12.24 -21.75 3.72
N PRO A 83 12.55 -20.59 4.33
CA PRO A 83 11.83 -19.33 4.08
C PRO A 83 11.78 -18.90 2.62
N ARG A 84 12.80 -19.25 1.82
CA ARG A 84 12.82 -19.06 0.36
C ARG A 84 11.67 -19.75 -0.39
N ASN A 85 11.19 -20.88 0.12
CA ASN A 85 10.20 -21.75 -0.53
C ASN A 85 8.91 -21.91 0.26
N ARG A 86 8.93 -21.60 1.56
CA ARG A 86 7.77 -21.73 2.45
C ARG A 86 6.64 -20.87 1.92
N LEU A 87 5.49 -21.51 1.71
CA LEU A 87 4.29 -20.85 1.20
C LEU A 87 3.52 -20.16 2.33
N VAL A 88 2.98 -19.00 1.98
CA VAL A 88 1.90 -18.29 2.68
C VAL A 88 0.74 -18.15 1.69
N SER A 89 -0.48 -18.04 2.22
CA SER A 89 -1.67 -17.84 1.39
C SER A 89 -2.06 -16.37 1.40
N SER A 90 -2.50 -15.88 0.25
CA SER A 90 -3.07 -14.55 0.11
C SER A 90 -4.36 -14.61 -0.67
N SER A 91 -5.35 -13.87 -0.21
CA SER A 91 -6.58 -13.59 -0.93
C SER A 91 -6.60 -12.12 -1.35
N LYS A 92 -6.94 -11.86 -2.61
CA LYS A 92 -7.05 -10.51 -3.15
C LYS A 92 -8.34 -10.38 -3.94
N GLY A 93 -9.12 -9.36 -3.62
CA GLY A 93 -10.19 -8.84 -4.47
C GLY A 93 -9.82 -7.43 -4.91
N CYS A 94 -9.90 -7.10 -6.19
CA CYS A 94 -9.72 -5.71 -6.62
C CYS A 94 -10.42 -5.39 -7.92
N ILE A 95 -10.75 -4.10 -8.07
CA ILE A 95 -10.92 -3.48 -9.39
C ILE A 95 -9.65 -2.70 -9.74
N THR A 96 -9.36 -2.62 -11.03
CA THR A 96 -8.16 -2.00 -11.59
C THR A 96 -8.42 -0.58 -12.10
N ASP A 97 -7.36 0.15 -12.42
CA ASP A 97 -7.39 1.56 -12.82
C ASP A 97 -8.41 1.87 -13.94
N ASP A 98 -8.47 1.00 -14.96
CA ASP A 98 -9.41 1.11 -16.09
C ASP A 98 -10.90 0.94 -15.70
N GLN A 99 -11.18 0.44 -14.50
CA GLN A 99 -12.51 0.25 -13.93
C GLN A 99 -12.88 1.34 -12.91
N ILE A 100 -11.91 2.17 -12.49
CA ILE A 100 -12.17 3.34 -11.64
C ILE A 100 -12.86 4.42 -12.48
N PRO A 101 -13.95 5.06 -11.98
CA PRO A 101 -14.60 6.14 -12.70
C PRO A 101 -13.61 7.26 -13.08
N PRO A 102 -13.59 7.77 -14.32
CA PRO A 102 -12.65 8.81 -14.74
C PRO A 102 -12.73 10.12 -13.93
N THR A 103 -13.86 10.36 -13.27
CA THR A 103 -14.08 11.52 -12.41
C THR A 103 -13.89 11.21 -10.93
N SER A 104 -13.37 10.03 -10.58
CA SER A 104 -13.12 9.63 -9.20
C SER A 104 -12.07 10.54 -8.55
N ALA A 105 -12.24 10.77 -7.24
CA ALA A 105 -11.24 11.43 -6.42
C ALA A 105 -9.88 10.70 -6.45
N LEU A 106 -9.87 9.38 -6.64
CA LEU A 106 -8.64 8.59 -6.77
C LEU A 106 -7.81 9.02 -7.98
N ASN A 107 -8.43 9.17 -9.15
CA ASN A 107 -7.77 9.64 -10.37
C ASN A 107 -7.25 11.07 -10.19
N THR A 108 -8.08 11.95 -9.61
CA THR A 108 -7.68 13.34 -9.36
C THR A 108 -6.49 13.45 -8.40
N LEU A 109 -6.44 12.63 -7.34
CA LEU A 109 -5.33 12.58 -6.41
C LEU A 109 -4.06 12.02 -7.06
N TYR A 110 -4.19 10.92 -7.79
CA TYR A 110 -3.06 10.26 -8.47
C TYR A 110 -2.39 11.19 -9.49
N ASP A 111 -3.18 11.95 -10.25
CA ASP A 111 -2.68 12.88 -11.27
C ASP A 111 -2.21 14.23 -10.70
N ALA A 112 -2.45 14.52 -9.42
CA ALA A 112 -2.13 15.82 -8.84
C ALA A 112 -0.61 16.04 -8.74
N GLU A 113 -0.10 17.01 -9.50
CA GLU A 113 1.32 17.38 -9.52
C GLU A 113 1.86 17.68 -8.12
N GLU A 114 1.12 18.44 -7.30
CA GLU A 114 1.50 18.75 -5.92
C GLU A 114 1.68 17.50 -5.04
N PHE A 115 0.82 16.49 -5.21
CA PHE A 115 0.94 15.23 -4.47
C PHE A 115 2.12 14.39 -4.97
N ARG A 116 2.33 14.33 -6.28
CA ARG A 116 3.47 13.62 -6.89
C ARG A 116 4.80 14.23 -6.45
N GLU A 117 4.94 15.56 -6.47
CA GLU A 117 6.14 16.25 -5.98
C GLU A 117 6.40 16.03 -4.50
N PHE A 118 5.32 16.00 -3.69
CA PHE A 118 5.41 15.64 -2.28
C PHE A 118 5.98 14.23 -2.12
N LEU A 119 5.44 13.25 -2.85
CA LEU A 119 5.92 11.87 -2.83
C LEU A 119 7.38 11.76 -3.31
N CYS A 120 7.77 12.40 -4.42
CA CYS A 120 9.17 12.45 -4.86
C CYS A 120 10.09 12.91 -3.73
N THR A 121 9.73 13.99 -3.04
CA THR A 121 10.54 14.55 -1.96
C THR A 121 10.64 13.59 -0.77
N VAL A 122 9.52 12.97 -0.37
CA VAL A 122 9.48 12.08 0.80
C VAL A 122 10.21 10.76 0.53
N LEU A 123 10.01 10.19 -0.64
CA LEU A 123 10.62 8.94 -1.08
C LEU A 123 12.11 9.13 -1.45
N GLY A 124 12.52 10.37 -1.77
CA GLY A 124 13.88 10.66 -2.23
C GLY A 124 14.10 10.30 -3.70
N GLU A 125 13.03 10.32 -4.50
CA GLU A 125 13.05 10.03 -5.93
C GLU A 125 13.10 11.33 -6.73
N ASP A 126 13.83 11.32 -7.86
CA ASP A 126 13.92 12.47 -8.76
C ASP A 126 12.59 12.72 -9.49
N ASP A 127 11.87 11.65 -9.85
CA ASP A 127 10.63 11.70 -10.62
C ASP A 127 9.76 10.47 -10.37
N LEU A 128 8.44 10.62 -10.55
CA LEU A 128 7.46 9.53 -10.46
C LEU A 128 6.78 9.33 -11.81
N HIS A 129 6.85 8.09 -12.30
CA HIS A 129 6.26 7.70 -13.58
C HIS A 129 5.10 6.73 -13.38
N GLU A 130 4.07 6.89 -14.20
CA GLU A 130 2.95 5.97 -14.26
C GLU A 130 3.41 4.58 -14.72
N TYR A 131 2.71 3.55 -14.24
CA TYR A 131 2.91 2.20 -14.77
C TYR A 131 2.61 2.17 -16.27
N ALA A 132 3.47 1.47 -17.03
CA ALA A 132 3.21 1.21 -18.45
C ALA A 132 1.96 0.34 -18.66
N ASP A 133 1.59 -0.44 -17.65
CA ASP A 133 0.34 -1.19 -17.61
C ASP A 133 -0.80 -0.29 -17.11
N LYS A 134 -1.81 -0.12 -17.96
CA LYS A 134 -3.00 0.70 -17.72
C LYS A 134 -3.96 0.16 -16.67
N MET A 135 -3.70 -1.02 -16.12
CA MET A 135 -4.52 -1.60 -15.05
C MET A 135 -3.91 -1.36 -13.66
N SER A 136 -2.60 -1.04 -13.59
CA SER A 136 -1.83 -1.18 -12.36
C SER A 136 -1.69 0.10 -11.52
N SER A 137 -2.00 1.27 -12.07
CA SER A 137 -1.80 2.57 -11.39
C SER A 137 -2.59 2.71 -10.10
N ILE A 138 -3.90 2.44 -10.15
CA ILE A 138 -4.82 2.50 -9.00
C ILE A 138 -5.49 1.15 -8.86
N ASN A 139 -5.42 0.54 -7.68
CA ASN A 139 -6.13 -0.69 -7.36
C ASN A 139 -7.00 -0.46 -6.12
N LEU A 140 -8.33 -0.59 -6.27
CA LEU A 140 -9.23 -0.56 -5.12
C LEU A 140 -9.48 -1.98 -4.64
N HIS A 141 -8.91 -2.32 -3.48
CA HIS A 141 -8.96 -3.65 -2.91
C HIS A 141 -10.22 -3.89 -2.07
N TYR A 142 -10.73 -5.11 -2.12
CA TYR A 142 -11.82 -5.61 -1.30
C TYR A 142 -11.32 -6.80 -0.48
N ALA A 143 -11.58 -6.74 0.83
CA ALA A 143 -11.32 -7.82 1.77
C ALA A 143 -12.61 -8.11 2.55
N ASP A 144 -13.08 -9.35 2.48
CA ASP A 144 -14.23 -9.88 3.22
C ASP A 144 -13.76 -10.74 4.39
N GLU A 145 -14.68 -11.24 5.21
CA GLU A 145 -14.38 -12.09 6.36
C GLU A 145 -13.49 -13.29 5.96
N GLY A 146 -12.38 -13.46 6.69
CA GLY A 146 -11.41 -14.53 6.46
C GLY A 146 -10.44 -14.29 5.29
N GLN A 147 -10.51 -13.12 4.64
CA GLN A 147 -9.54 -12.72 3.63
C GLN A 147 -8.35 -11.99 4.28
N GLU A 148 -7.15 -12.36 3.84
CA GLU A 148 -5.89 -11.78 4.28
C GLU A 148 -4.92 -11.62 3.12
N LEU A 149 -3.99 -10.68 3.25
CA LEU A 149 -2.81 -10.58 2.40
C LEU A 149 -1.62 -11.08 3.24
N GLY A 150 -1.14 -12.28 2.94
CA GLY A 150 -0.07 -12.94 3.69
C GLY A 150 1.27 -12.20 3.56
N TRP A 151 2.20 -12.53 4.46
CA TRP A 151 3.55 -11.93 4.50
C TRP A 151 4.25 -11.95 3.14
N HIS A 152 4.75 -10.80 2.70
CA HIS A 152 5.56 -10.69 1.50
C HIS A 152 6.42 -9.43 1.53
N PHE A 153 7.44 -9.42 0.67
CA PHE A 153 8.06 -8.22 0.18
C PHE A 153 7.39 -7.82 -1.14
N ASP A 154 7.12 -6.53 -1.30
CA ASP A 154 6.64 -6.02 -2.58
C ASP A 154 7.73 -6.10 -3.65
N ASN A 155 7.28 -6.19 -4.90
CA ASN A 155 8.14 -6.05 -6.08
C ASN A 155 8.42 -4.58 -6.42
N SER A 156 7.68 -3.63 -5.83
CA SER A 156 7.91 -2.19 -5.95
C SER A 156 8.84 -1.69 -4.84
N SER A 157 9.53 -0.58 -5.10
CA SER A 157 10.38 0.07 -4.10
C SER A 157 9.60 0.73 -2.96
N PHE A 158 8.33 1.06 -3.22
CA PHE A 158 7.41 1.64 -2.24
C PHE A 158 5.96 1.33 -2.65
N ALA A 159 5.03 1.56 -1.73
CA ALA A 159 3.59 1.51 -1.96
C ALA A 159 2.92 2.68 -1.24
N ILE A 160 1.84 3.21 -1.82
CA ILE A 160 0.97 4.20 -1.19
C ILE A 160 -0.39 3.54 -1.02
N THR A 161 -0.88 3.48 0.22
CA THR A 161 -2.16 2.83 0.54
C THR A 161 -3.11 3.87 1.11
N LEU A 162 -4.37 3.84 0.68
CA LEU A 162 -5.43 4.67 1.26
C LEU A 162 -6.43 3.75 1.94
N MET A 163 -6.67 3.95 3.23
CA MET A 163 -7.73 3.24 3.93
C MET A 163 -9.08 3.83 3.52
N ILE A 164 -9.86 3.12 2.70
CA ILE A 164 -11.17 3.61 2.25
C ILE A 164 -12.29 3.23 3.21
N GLN A 165 -12.18 2.07 3.87
CA GLN A 165 -13.18 1.60 4.83
C GLN A 165 -12.48 0.82 5.93
N THR A 166 -12.58 1.30 7.17
CA THR A 166 -12.08 0.59 8.35
C THR A 166 -12.85 -0.73 8.52
N PRO A 167 -12.17 -1.86 8.80
CA PRO A 167 -12.85 -3.11 9.14
C PRO A 167 -13.50 -3.03 10.52
N ASP A 168 -14.55 -3.84 10.74
CA ASP A 168 -15.18 -3.95 12.06
C ASP A 168 -14.23 -4.64 13.08
N GLU A 169 -13.47 -5.64 12.63
CA GLU A 169 -12.46 -6.37 13.39
C GLU A 169 -11.39 -6.95 12.44
N GLY A 170 -10.16 -7.14 12.92
CA GLY A 170 -9.06 -7.66 12.12
C GLY A 170 -8.52 -6.63 11.11
N GLY A 171 -7.94 -7.10 10.00
CA GLY A 171 -7.40 -6.24 8.95
C GLY A 171 -6.26 -5.31 9.40
N VAL A 172 -5.59 -5.64 10.50
CA VAL A 172 -4.47 -4.87 11.04
C VAL A 172 -3.29 -4.99 10.08
N PHE A 173 -2.73 -3.85 9.68
CA PHE A 173 -1.51 -3.84 8.89
C PHE A 173 -0.31 -4.14 9.80
N GLU A 174 0.41 -5.22 9.50
CA GLU A 174 1.59 -5.66 10.23
C GLU A 174 2.84 -5.56 9.35
N TYR A 175 3.95 -5.11 9.94
CA TYR A 175 5.23 -5.07 9.25
C TYR A 175 6.42 -5.31 10.19
N VAL A 176 7.53 -5.71 9.59
CA VAL A 176 8.84 -5.78 10.24
C VAL A 176 9.83 -5.06 9.34
N LYS A 177 10.51 -4.04 9.89
CA LYS A 177 11.48 -3.24 9.16
C LYS A 177 12.86 -3.91 9.11
N ASP A 178 13.65 -3.52 8.11
CA ASP A 178 15.06 -3.91 7.95
C ASP A 178 15.29 -5.43 7.95
N VAL A 179 14.33 -6.21 7.45
CA VAL A 179 14.42 -7.68 7.42
C VAL A 179 15.46 -8.15 6.41
N ARG A 180 15.50 -7.55 5.21
CA ARG A 180 16.45 -7.89 4.14
C ARG A 180 17.14 -6.65 3.60
N ASP A 181 18.28 -6.85 2.96
CA ASP A 181 19.00 -5.82 2.22
C ASP A 181 19.08 -6.25 0.74
N ALA A 182 18.16 -5.71 -0.06
CA ALA A 182 18.06 -6.05 -1.48
C ALA A 182 19.26 -5.53 -2.30
N ASP A 183 19.85 -4.41 -1.88
CA ASP A 183 20.94 -3.75 -2.61
C ASP A 183 22.26 -4.52 -2.49
N SER A 184 22.44 -5.24 -1.37
CA SER A 184 23.57 -6.13 -1.12
C SER A 184 23.31 -7.60 -1.47
N ASP A 185 22.14 -7.94 -2.00
CA ASP A 185 21.66 -9.31 -2.27
C ASP A 185 21.61 -10.20 -1.00
N ASP A 186 21.44 -9.57 0.17
CA ASP A 186 21.24 -10.27 1.44
C ASP A 186 19.76 -10.44 1.73
N MET A 187 19.25 -11.64 1.42
CA MET A 187 17.86 -12.01 1.66
C MET A 187 17.54 -12.31 3.13
N ASN A 188 18.55 -12.43 3.99
CA ASN A 188 18.42 -12.70 5.42
C ASN A 188 17.35 -13.78 5.76
N TYR A 189 17.55 -14.98 5.21
CA TYR A 189 16.58 -16.08 5.35
C TYR A 189 16.29 -16.44 6.80
N ASP A 190 17.28 -16.32 7.70
CA ASP A 190 17.10 -16.65 9.12
C ASP A 190 16.04 -15.77 9.79
N ASP A 191 16.12 -14.44 9.61
CA ASP A 191 15.12 -13.53 10.18
C ASP A 191 13.77 -13.64 9.46
N CYS A 192 13.77 -13.84 8.14
CA CYS A 192 12.55 -14.19 7.40
C CYS A 192 11.85 -15.41 8.00
N GLY A 193 12.60 -16.44 8.37
CA GLY A 193 12.09 -17.65 9.01
C GLY A 193 11.45 -17.37 10.38
N LYS A 194 12.08 -16.52 11.20
CA LYS A 194 11.52 -16.11 12.50
C LYS A 194 10.24 -15.31 12.34
N VAL A 195 10.15 -14.42 11.34
CA VAL A 195 8.91 -13.68 11.02
C VAL A 195 7.80 -14.67 10.65
N LEU A 196 8.06 -15.60 9.73
CA LEU A 196 7.11 -16.64 9.33
C LEU A 196 6.73 -17.63 10.45
N ALA A 197 7.53 -17.72 11.50
CA ALA A 197 7.24 -18.53 12.68
C ALA A 197 6.51 -17.74 13.79
N GLY A 198 6.32 -16.42 13.64
CA GLY A 198 5.74 -15.56 14.67
C GLY A 198 6.66 -15.34 15.87
N GLU A 199 7.97 -15.48 15.67
CA GLU A 199 8.98 -15.36 16.74
C GLU A 199 9.54 -13.94 16.86
N VAL A 200 9.15 -13.04 15.95
CA VAL A 200 9.55 -11.62 15.93
C VAL A 200 8.35 -10.76 16.33
N ALA A 201 8.60 -9.75 17.16
CA ALA A 201 7.59 -8.74 17.46
C ALA A 201 7.30 -7.92 16.19
N VAL A 202 6.04 -7.89 15.78
CA VAL A 202 5.58 -7.10 14.64
C VAL A 202 5.26 -5.66 15.06
N GLN A 203 5.41 -4.74 14.11
CA GLN A 203 4.87 -3.39 14.23
C GLN A 203 3.49 -3.37 13.57
N THR A 204 2.54 -2.69 14.22
CA THR A 204 1.16 -2.60 13.75
C THR A 204 0.80 -1.16 13.43
N LEU A 205 0.07 -0.95 12.35
CA LEU A 205 -0.49 0.36 12.00
C LEU A 205 -2.01 0.33 12.18
N THR A 206 -2.55 1.36 12.83
CA THR A 206 -3.99 1.61 12.87
C THR A 206 -4.29 2.71 11.86
N MET A 207 -5.10 2.39 10.86
CA MET A 207 -5.52 3.32 9.82
C MET A 207 -7.04 3.40 9.85
N ASP A 208 -7.57 4.58 10.11
CA ASP A 208 -8.99 4.86 9.95
C ASP A 208 -9.29 5.26 8.51
N ALA A 209 -10.57 5.18 8.12
CA ALA A 209 -11.00 5.60 6.79
C ALA A 209 -10.57 7.05 6.49
N GLY A 210 -9.86 7.23 5.37
CA GLY A 210 -9.25 8.48 4.96
C GLY A 210 -7.76 8.60 5.26
N ALA A 211 -7.16 7.68 6.02
CA ALA A 211 -5.72 7.67 6.25
C ALA A 211 -4.93 7.25 5.00
N LEU A 212 -3.77 7.87 4.81
CA LEU A 212 -2.68 7.41 3.93
C LEU A 212 -1.59 6.71 4.75
#